data_AF-A0A315R0U8-F1
#
_entry.id   AF-A0A315R0U8-F1
#
_cell.length_a   1.000
_cell.length_b   1.000
_cell.length_c   1.000
_cell.angle_alpha   90.00
_cell.angle_beta   90.00
_cell.angle_gamma   90.00
#
_symmetry.space_group_name_H-M   'P 1'
#
loop_
_entity.id
_entity.type
_entity.pdbx_description
1 polymer ?
#
loop_
_entity_poly.entity_id
_entity_poly.type
_entity_poly.pdbx_seq_one_letter_code
_entity_poly.pdbx_strand_id
1 'polypeptide(L)'
;MAYLKDKFQQQGYLTRDQLKEYAKNNGISYDLVKKVLSDLGIKIYDIKPKSEVKSTSGEYEKCVLCGKKTDVKVSEKVDRREHYVTGVGQLCEKCHGEL
;
A
#
# COMPACT_ATOMS: atom_id res chain seq x y z
N MET A 1 -24.82 15.47 -16.20
CA MET A 1 -23.70 16.27 -15.63
C MET A 1 -23.78 16.49 -14.13
N ALA A 2 -24.95 16.43 -13.47
CA ALA A 2 -25.07 16.61 -12.01
C ALA A 2 -24.58 15.41 -11.16
N TYR A 3 -24.78 14.18 -11.65
CA TYR A 3 -24.47 12.94 -10.92
C TYR A 3 -22.98 12.74 -10.61
N LEU A 4 -22.10 13.11 -11.54
CA LEU A 4 -20.65 13.01 -11.34
C LEU A 4 -20.15 14.01 -10.31
N LYS A 5 -20.68 15.23 -10.34
CA LYS A 5 -20.33 16.28 -9.38
C LYS A 5 -20.66 15.86 -7.96
N ASP A 6 -21.86 15.33 -7.74
CA ASP A 6 -22.32 14.89 -6.41
C ASP A 6 -21.47 13.74 -5.84
N LYS A 7 -21.16 12.73 -6.66
CA LYS A 7 -20.35 11.57 -6.25
C LYS A 7 -18.91 11.96 -5.88
N PHE A 8 -18.30 12.90 -6.60
CA PHE A 8 -16.93 13.34 -6.34
C PHE A 8 -16.84 14.36 -5.20
N GLN A 9 -17.88 15.17 -4.97
CA GLN A 9 -17.92 16.12 -3.86
C GLN A 9 -18.06 15.40 -2.50
N GLN A 10 -18.77 14.26 -2.46
CA GLN A 10 -18.88 13.41 -1.26
C GLN A 10 -17.56 12.72 -0.88
N GLN A 11 -16.65 12.50 -1.85
CA GLN A 11 -15.35 11.84 -1.61
C GLN A 11 -14.24 12.80 -1.17
N GLY A 12 -14.51 14.11 -1.09
CA GLY A 12 -13.60 15.14 -0.59
C GLY A 12 -12.39 15.44 -1.49
N TYR A 13 -11.82 14.46 -2.19
CA TYR A 13 -10.65 14.62 -3.06
C TYR A 13 -10.61 13.55 -4.16
N LEU A 14 -10.23 13.94 -5.39
CA LEU A 14 -10.03 13.03 -6.52
C LEU A 14 -8.54 12.93 -6.87
N THR A 15 -7.98 11.71 -6.85
CA THR A 15 -6.57 11.46 -7.19
C THR A 15 -6.36 11.18 -8.68
N ARG A 16 -5.12 11.35 -9.16
CA ARG A 16 -4.77 11.03 -10.55
C ARG A 16 -4.93 9.55 -10.88
N ASP A 17 -4.68 8.65 -9.93
CA ASP A 17 -4.77 7.20 -10.17
C ASP A 17 -6.22 6.75 -10.27
N GLN A 18 -7.10 7.26 -9.39
CA GLN A 18 -8.55 7.06 -9.51
C GLN A 18 -9.09 7.59 -10.85
N LEU A 19 -8.56 8.72 -11.31
CA LEU A 19 -8.94 9.31 -12.58
C LEU A 19 -8.51 8.44 -13.78
N LYS A 20 -7.28 7.92 -13.75
CA LYS A 20 -6.77 6.98 -14.78
C LYS A 20 -7.55 5.67 -14.79
N GLU A 21 -7.88 5.15 -13.61
CA GLU A 21 -8.68 3.93 -13.47
C GLU A 21 -10.10 4.13 -14.00
N TYR A 22 -10.74 5.26 -13.66
CA TYR A 22 -12.04 5.62 -14.22
C TYR A 22 -11.99 5.71 -15.76
N ALA A 23 -10.99 6.40 -16.30
CA ALA A 23 -10.80 6.53 -17.75
C ALA A 23 -10.67 5.15 -18.43
N LYS A 24 -9.85 4.26 -17.86
CA LYS A 24 -9.64 2.89 -18.35
C LYS A 24 -10.91 2.05 -18.30
N ASN A 25 -11.62 2.04 -17.16
CA ASN A 25 -12.82 1.23 -16.96
C ASN A 25 -14.00 1.65 -17.84
N ASN A 26 -14.01 2.91 -18.27
CA ASN A 26 -15.06 3.45 -19.14
C ASN A 26 -14.63 3.57 -20.60
N GLY A 27 -13.40 3.18 -20.95
CA GLY A 27 -12.87 3.31 -22.32
C GLY A 27 -12.75 4.76 -22.81
N ILE A 28 -12.58 5.71 -21.89
CA ILE A 28 -12.51 7.14 -22.18
C ILE A 28 -11.06 7.60 -22.11
N SER A 29 -10.67 8.55 -22.97
CA SER A 29 -9.35 9.18 -22.88
C SER A 29 -9.20 9.97 -21.57
N TYR A 30 -8.08 9.76 -20.86
CA TYR A 30 -7.73 10.50 -19.66
C TYR A 30 -7.76 12.02 -19.87
N ASP A 31 -7.31 12.50 -21.03
CA ASP A 31 -7.31 13.93 -21.38
C ASP A 31 -8.72 14.50 -21.49
N LEU A 32 -9.67 13.71 -22.01
CA LEU A 32 -11.07 14.10 -22.07
C LEU A 32 -11.67 14.20 -20.67
N VAL A 33 -11.39 13.23 -19.79
CA VAL A 33 -11.89 13.27 -18.41
C VAL A 33 -11.29 14.45 -17.65
N LYS A 34 -9.98 14.70 -17.80
CA LYS A 34 -9.29 15.84 -17.18
C LYS A 34 -9.89 17.18 -17.63
N LYS A 35 -10.21 17.31 -18.92
CA LYS A 35 -10.85 18.51 -19.47
C LYS A 35 -12.23 18.74 -18.86
N VAL A 36 -13.07 17.70 -18.83
CA VAL A 36 -14.42 17.76 -18.25
C VAL A 36 -14.36 18.16 -16.77
N LEU A 37 -13.42 17.61 -15.99
CA LEU A 37 -13.27 17.98 -14.58
C LEU A 37 -12.83 19.44 -14.39
N SER A 38 -11.95 19.94 -15.27
CA SER A 38 -11.56 21.35 -15.30
C SER A 38 -12.74 22.25 -15.62
N ASP A 39 -13.54 21.90 -16.63
CA ASP A 39 -14.74 22.64 -17.03
C ASP A 39 -15.81 22.66 -15.93
N LEU A 40 -15.85 21.61 -15.08
CA LEU A 40 -16.73 21.50 -13.92
C LEU A 40 -16.18 22.17 -12.64
N GLY A 41 -14.98 22.75 -12.69
CA GLY A 41 -14.33 23.41 -11.55
C GLY A 41 -13.86 22.45 -10.45
N ILE A 42 -13.65 21.16 -10.78
CA ILE A 42 -13.22 20.14 -9.83
C ILE A 42 -11.69 20.15 -9.75
N LYS A 43 -11.14 20.41 -8.56
CA LYS A 43 -9.69 20.38 -8.32
C LYS A 43 -9.19 18.95 -8.19
N ILE A 44 -8.20 18.59 -9.02
CA ILE A 44 -7.48 17.31 -8.92
C ILE A 44 -6.25 17.55 -8.05
N TYR A 45 -6.08 16.74 -7.01
CA TYR A 45 -4.93 16.82 -6.13
C TYR A 45 -3.98 15.64 -6.38
N ASP A 46 -2.69 15.95 -6.50
CA ASP A 46 -1.62 14.96 -6.45
C ASP A 46 -1.37 14.52 -5.01
N ILE A 47 -2.32 13.76 -4.48
CA ILE A 47 -2.05 12.97 -3.28
C ILE A 47 -1.11 11.87 -3.75
N LYS A 48 0.20 12.06 -3.55
CA LYS A 48 1.14 10.95 -3.69
C LYS A 48 0.66 9.88 -2.72
N PRO A 49 0.21 8.69 -3.19
CA PRO A 49 -0.06 7.62 -2.25
C PRO A 49 1.22 7.42 -1.47
N LYS A 50 1.13 7.54 -0.14
CA LYS A 50 2.20 7.08 0.74
C LYS A 50 2.40 5.62 0.33
N SER A 51 3.54 5.35 -0.30
CA SER A 51 3.82 4.10 -0.98
C SER A 51 3.66 2.94 0.00
N GLU A 52 2.52 2.27 -0.06
CA GLU A 52 2.23 0.99 0.57
C GLU A 52 1.74 0.13 -0.59
N VAL A 53 2.51 -0.81 -1.11
CA VAL A 53 3.03 -2.00 -0.44
C VAL A 53 4.45 -2.28 -0.97
N LYS A 54 5.46 -2.26 -0.10
CA LYS A 54 6.73 -2.94 -0.41
C LYS A 54 6.37 -4.39 -0.64
N SER A 55 6.53 -4.88 -1.87
CA SER A 55 6.57 -6.30 -2.16
C SER A 55 7.68 -6.91 -1.30
N THR A 56 7.36 -7.44 -0.12
CA THR A 56 8.29 -8.11 0.79
C THR A 56 8.67 -9.49 0.26
N SER A 57 8.77 -9.66 -1.06
CA SER A 57 9.16 -10.92 -1.68
C SER A 57 10.63 -11.29 -1.42
N GLY A 58 11.41 -10.40 -0.81
CA GLY A 58 12.79 -10.66 -0.38
C GLY A 58 13.20 -10.03 0.95
N GLU A 59 12.27 -9.46 1.73
CA GLU A 59 12.62 -8.94 3.05
C GLU A 59 12.62 -10.09 4.06
N TYR A 60 13.72 -10.18 4.81
CA TYR A 60 13.87 -11.11 5.90
C TYR A 60 13.41 -10.43 7.19
N GLU A 61 12.92 -11.24 8.10
CA GLU A 61 12.57 -10.83 9.44
C GLU A 61 13.79 -10.28 10.19
N LYS A 62 13.52 -9.52 11.25
CA LYS A 62 14.54 -9.00 12.14
C LYS A 62 14.28 -9.52 13.54
N CYS A 63 15.37 -9.86 14.24
CA CYS A 63 15.32 -10.27 15.62
C CYS A 63 14.68 -9.18 16.49
N VAL A 64 13.65 -9.51 17.27
CA VAL A 64 12.95 -8.53 18.12
C VAL A 64 13.87 -8.00 19.25
N LEU A 65 14.83 -8.82 19.70
CA LEU A 65 15.75 -8.44 20.78
C LEU A 65 16.92 -7.57 20.31
N CYS A 66 17.60 -7.96 19.22
CA CYS A 66 18.82 -7.28 18.77
C CYS A 66 18.69 -6.55 17.42
N GLY A 67 17.55 -6.67 16.74
CA GLY A 67 17.31 -6.05 15.43
C GLY A 67 18.08 -6.66 14.26
N LYS A 68 18.90 -7.70 14.50
CA LYS A 68 19.67 -8.37 13.44
C LYS A 68 18.74 -9.06 12.44
N LYS A 69 19.04 -8.93 11.15
CA LYS A 69 18.37 -9.66 10.07
C LYS A 69 18.51 -11.17 10.30
N THR A 70 17.41 -11.90 10.30
CA THR A 70 17.40 -13.36 10.41
C THR A 70 17.37 -14.00 9.02
N ASP A 71 17.50 -15.32 8.94
CA ASP A 71 17.38 -16.09 7.71
C ASP A 71 15.92 -16.43 7.35
N VAL A 72 14.98 -16.00 8.20
CA VAL A 72 13.54 -16.22 8.03
C VAL A 72 12.96 -15.11 7.15
N LYS A 73 12.22 -15.47 6.11
CA LYS A 73 11.52 -14.49 5.25
C LYS A 73 10.26 -13.97 5.93
N VAL A 74 9.95 -12.70 5.71
CA VAL A 74 8.69 -12.09 6.21
C VAL A 74 7.46 -12.78 5.60
N SER A 75 7.61 -13.34 4.40
CA SER A 75 6.57 -14.10 3.72
C SER A 75 6.37 -15.53 4.24
N GLU A 76 7.30 -16.08 5.03
CA GLU A 76 7.21 -17.46 5.53
C GLU A 76 6.12 -17.58 6.60
N LYS A 77 5.38 -18.68 6.64
CA LYS A 77 4.33 -18.87 7.64
C LYS A 77 4.94 -19.04 9.03
N VAL A 78 4.33 -18.42 10.04
CA VAL A 78 4.80 -18.43 11.43
C VAL A 78 5.07 -19.84 11.95
N ASP A 79 4.22 -20.81 11.61
CA ASP A 79 4.34 -22.22 12.02
C ASP A 79 5.62 -22.91 11.53
N ARG A 80 6.28 -22.36 10.50
CA ARG A 80 7.50 -22.91 9.90
C ARG A 80 8.76 -22.11 10.23
N ARG A 81 8.62 -21.04 11.02
CA ARG A 81 9.74 -20.17 11.37
C ARG A 81 10.51 -20.75 12.54
N GLU A 82 11.76 -21.11 12.31
CA GLU A 82 12.67 -21.47 13.39
C GLU A 82 12.93 -20.23 14.27
N HIS A 83 13.03 -20.43 15.58
CA HIS A 83 13.29 -19.37 16.56
C HIS A 83 12.21 -18.26 16.64
N TYR A 84 11.01 -18.52 16.12
CA TYR A 84 9.86 -17.66 16.36
C TYR A 84 9.23 -17.98 17.71
N VAL A 85 9.08 -16.97 18.56
CA VAL A 85 8.46 -17.10 19.88
C VAL A 85 7.06 -16.50 19.83
N THR A 86 6.03 -17.32 20.06
CA THR A 86 4.63 -16.88 20.06
C THR A 86 4.41 -15.75 21.05
N GLY A 87 3.82 -14.65 20.58
CA GLY A 87 3.56 -13.46 21.39
C GLY A 87 4.75 -12.50 21.53
N VAL A 88 5.96 -12.90 21.13
CA VAL A 88 7.16 -12.05 21.17
C VAL A 88 7.59 -11.67 19.76
N GLY A 89 7.63 -12.62 18.83
CA GLY A 89 8.03 -12.44 17.44
C GLY A 89 9.28 -13.25 17.06
N GLN A 90 9.92 -12.88 15.94
CA GLN A 90 11.07 -13.59 15.40
C GLN A 90 12.36 -13.26 16.16
N LEU A 91 13.11 -14.27 16.59
CA LEU A 91 14.46 -14.09 17.14
C LEU A 91 15.53 -14.62 16.18
N CYS A 92 16.77 -14.15 16.35
CA CYS A 92 17.92 -14.80 15.73
C CYS A 92 18.39 -16.00 16.57
N GLU A 93 19.14 -16.91 15.95
CA GLU A 93 19.71 -18.09 16.60
C GLU A 93 20.40 -17.79 17.94
N LYS A 94 21.12 -16.65 18.01
CA LYS A 94 21.89 -16.25 19.19
C LYS A 94 20.97 -15.86 20.34
N CYS A 95 20.07 -14.92 20.09
CA CYS A 95 19.15 -14.44 21.13
C CYS A 95 18.15 -15.53 21.56
N HIS A 96 17.84 -16.49 20.70
CA HIS A 96 17.04 -17.65 21.07
C HIS A 96 17.81 -18.65 21.94
N GLY A 97 19.12 -18.81 21.73
CA GLY A 97 19.96 -19.69 22.57
C GLY A 97 20.30 -19.09 23.94
N GLU A 98 20.15 -17.78 24.11
CA GLU A 98 20.36 -17.06 25.38
C GLU A 98 19.08 -16.95 26.24
N LEU A 99 17.94 -17.46 25.74
CA LEU A 99 16.66 -17.57 26.43
C LEU A 99 16.57 -18.87 27.23
#